data_AF-A0A535FHF0-F1
#
_entry.id   AF-A0A535FHF0-F1
#
_cell.length_a   1.000
_cell.length_b   1.000
_cell.length_c   1.000
_cell.angle_alpha   90.00
_cell.angle_beta   90.00
_cell.angle_gamma   90.00
#
_symmetry.space_group_name_H-M   'P 1'
#
loop_
_entity.id
_entity.type
_entity.pdbx_description
1 polymer ?
#
loop_
_entity_poly.entity_id
_entity_poly.type
_entity_poly.pdbx_seq_one_letter_code
_entity_poly.pdbx_strand_id
1 'polypeptide(L)'
;MYQEPDFKQHRRGRLSLSVRVSLLLMLAALLPLLIVVASSELLARPALTSQANTVMANDARSRTQLIDTYLTERSLDAATLTQVPSLQTFMASPPGNQDLATHAIYALVAGSYRDHRYINWSLFDPQGKIRLYYPAPPQAHGQFMVPPAYLKAVTSGKSLISAVYYDPKIKKASVDIYSPVIVAAQKKLLGFVRASLLIDYIWDIVGNDRGANGTGSYAFILDENGVRIADTEPSRLFSAISPVSPQAQSLISGEKRFGTQQPVPVIADETLAQTQAGDNQPQTFQMTPAQQSETFQVVRQNSKFVPWTYFVLSPVSTVTAVANQQLFITIGIAAAVLVIAALVGVGVGRRITRPILKSVEYLRGNSEALKILATRQQSAATEQTWVVDSSQVGLKSVQYYTDATRVAAHRMNDYGTELANHWHQLDERTAKEALTQMTRTAQYIENAAQYQTTSNQRLSTALKVTTQVNEQLATGATSATKAAAQLEQVVNELRDVVGK
;
A
#
# COMPACT_ATOMS: atom_id res chain seq x y z
N MET A 1 63.41 14.48 7.20
CA MET A 1 62.16 15.00 7.77
C MET A 1 61.03 14.44 6.90
N TYR A 2 60.50 13.27 7.27
CA TYR A 2 59.38 12.62 6.59
C TYR A 2 58.26 12.49 7.62
N GLN A 3 57.16 13.22 7.41
CA GLN A 3 55.93 13.07 8.16
C GLN A 3 55.09 11.98 7.50
N GLU A 4 54.86 10.88 8.22
CA GLU A 4 53.86 9.88 7.84
C GLU A 4 52.45 10.49 7.96
N PRO A 5 51.55 10.22 7.00
CA PRO A 5 50.18 10.67 7.09
C PRO A 5 49.38 9.76 8.02
N ASP A 6 48.82 10.37 9.06
CA ASP A 6 47.88 9.80 10.02
C ASP A 6 46.55 9.42 9.33
N PHE A 7 46.41 8.15 8.96
CA PHE A 7 45.16 7.60 8.42
C PHE A 7 44.13 7.42 9.55
N LYS A 8 43.30 8.46 9.77
CA LYS A 8 42.07 8.37 10.55
C LYS A 8 41.12 7.34 9.94
N GLN A 9 41.14 6.12 10.45
CA GLN A 9 40.11 5.11 10.16
C GLN A 9 38.74 5.62 10.60
N HIS A 10 37.91 6.00 9.64
CA HIS A 10 36.48 6.24 9.86
C HIS A 10 35.80 4.93 10.27
N ARG A 11 35.59 4.74 11.57
CA ARG A 11 34.67 3.76 12.13
C ARG A 11 33.26 4.07 11.62
N ARG A 12 32.88 3.50 10.47
CA ARG A 12 31.47 3.39 10.05
C ARG A 12 30.75 2.57 11.11
N GLY A 13 29.87 3.21 11.88
CA GLY A 13 29.08 2.57 12.93
C GLY A 13 28.30 1.38 12.36
N ARG A 14 28.78 0.17 12.63
CA ARG A 14 28.10 -1.07 12.22
C ARG A 14 26.88 -1.26 13.13
N LEU A 15 25.68 -1.12 12.55
CA LEU A 15 24.42 -1.45 13.23
C LEU A 15 24.50 -2.85 13.85
N SER A 16 24.07 -2.99 15.11
CA SER A 16 24.09 -4.28 15.83
C SER A 16 23.29 -5.35 15.08
N LEU A 17 23.69 -6.62 15.22
CA LEU A 17 23.04 -7.76 14.56
C LEU A 17 21.52 -7.76 14.80
N SER A 18 21.09 -7.39 16.00
CA SER A 18 19.66 -7.33 16.37
C SER A 18 18.86 -6.31 15.54
N VAL A 19 19.47 -5.17 15.20
CA VAL A 19 18.84 -4.12 14.39
C VAL A 19 18.73 -4.57 12.95
N ARG A 20 19.76 -5.23 12.41
CA ARG A 20 19.73 -5.78 11.04
C ARG A 20 18.65 -6.84 10.87
N VAL A 21 18.56 -7.79 11.81
CA VAL A 21 17.52 -8.84 11.78
C VAL A 21 16.12 -8.23 11.92
N SER A 22 15.96 -7.24 12.81
CA SER A 22 14.66 -6.55 12.96
C SER A 22 14.27 -5.76 11.71
N LEU A 23 15.22 -5.07 11.06
CA LEU A 23 14.99 -4.35 9.81
C LEU A 23 14.60 -5.30 8.66
N LEU A 24 15.26 -6.45 8.53
CA LEU A 24 14.93 -7.44 7.50
C LEU A 24 13.54 -8.04 7.70
N LEU A 25 13.17 -8.35 8.94
CA LEU A 25 11.83 -8.83 9.26
C LEU A 25 10.76 -7.76 9.00
N MET A 26 11.07 -6.50 9.32
CA MET A 26 10.18 -5.38 9.05
C MET A 26 9.99 -5.16 7.54
N LEU A 27 11.06 -5.23 6.75
CA LEU A 27 11.00 -5.19 5.29
C LEU A 27 10.20 -6.36 4.71
N ALA A 28 10.43 -7.58 5.20
CA ALA A 28 9.70 -8.76 4.77
C ALA A 28 8.19 -8.67 5.06
N ALA A 29 7.80 -7.99 6.15
CA ALA A 29 6.40 -7.74 6.49
C ALA A 29 5.79 -6.56 5.69
N LEU A 30 6.57 -5.50 5.45
CA LEU A 30 6.10 -4.30 4.76
C LEU A 30 5.95 -4.49 3.25
N LEU A 31 6.82 -5.27 2.62
CA LEU A 31 6.88 -5.40 1.17
C LEU A 31 5.58 -5.99 0.57
N PRO A 32 5.01 -7.10 1.08
CA PRO A 32 3.73 -7.61 0.60
C PRO A 32 2.60 -6.58 0.77
N LEU A 33 2.63 -5.80 1.85
CA LEU A 33 1.60 -4.80 2.10
C LEU A 33 1.70 -3.61 1.15
N LEU A 34 2.93 -3.17 0.85
CA LEU A 34 3.17 -2.14 -0.15
C LEU A 34 2.67 -2.61 -1.53
N ILE A 35 2.90 -3.89 -1.88
CA ILE A 35 2.34 -4.48 -3.10
C ILE A 35 0.81 -4.41 -3.11
N VAL A 36 0.13 -4.73 -1.99
CA VAL A 36 -1.34 -4.66 -1.91
C VAL A 36 -1.84 -3.23 -2.07
N VAL A 37 -1.22 -2.26 -1.39
CA VAL A 37 -1.58 -0.84 -1.52
C VAL A 37 -1.35 -0.33 -2.94
N ALA A 38 -0.19 -0.62 -3.52
CA ALA A 38 0.14 -0.27 -4.90
C ALA A 38 -0.82 -0.91 -5.91
N SER A 39 -1.17 -2.19 -5.72
CA SER A 39 -2.15 -2.89 -6.55
C SER A 39 -3.54 -2.25 -6.45
N SER A 40 -3.97 -1.86 -5.25
CA SER A 40 -5.24 -1.16 -5.04
C SER A 40 -5.29 0.19 -5.77
N GLU A 41 -4.22 0.98 -5.67
CA GLU A 41 -4.11 2.29 -6.30
C GLU A 41 -3.97 2.22 -7.83
N LEU A 42 -3.16 1.29 -8.33
CA LEU A 42 -2.83 1.18 -9.76
C LEU A 42 -3.85 0.37 -10.56
N LEU A 43 -4.52 -0.60 -9.95
CA LEU A 43 -5.45 -1.51 -10.64
C LEU A 43 -6.89 -1.29 -10.20
N ALA A 44 -7.17 -1.30 -8.89
CA ALA A 44 -8.54 -1.27 -8.40
C ALA A 44 -9.22 0.09 -8.60
N ARG A 45 -8.54 1.20 -8.31
CA ARG A 45 -9.13 2.55 -8.51
C ARG A 45 -9.51 2.84 -9.97
N PRO A 46 -8.63 2.62 -10.97
CA PRO A 46 -9.01 2.81 -12.37
C PRO A 46 -10.14 1.86 -12.81
N ALA A 47 -10.12 0.60 -12.36
CA ALA A 47 -11.17 -0.37 -12.66
C ALA A 47 -12.53 0.05 -12.10
N LEU A 48 -12.58 0.49 -10.83
CA LEU A 48 -13.80 0.99 -10.19
C LEU A 48 -14.32 2.26 -10.86
N THR A 49 -13.41 3.18 -11.22
CA THR A 49 -13.77 4.40 -11.95
C THR A 49 -14.33 4.09 -13.34
N SER A 50 -13.69 3.17 -14.07
CA SER A 50 -14.16 2.70 -15.38
C SER A 50 -15.52 2.01 -15.29
N GLN A 51 -15.71 1.16 -14.28
CA GLN A 51 -16.98 0.48 -14.03
C GLN A 51 -18.10 1.49 -13.70
N ALA A 52 -17.82 2.45 -12.82
CA ALA A 52 -18.77 3.51 -12.47
C ALA A 52 -19.13 4.36 -13.68
N ASN A 53 -18.14 4.78 -14.48
CA ASN A 53 -18.36 5.50 -15.73
C ASN A 53 -19.23 4.71 -16.71
N THR A 54 -19.04 3.39 -16.80
CA THR A 54 -19.86 2.52 -17.64
C THR A 54 -21.31 2.45 -17.14
N VAL A 55 -21.51 2.29 -15.83
CA VAL A 55 -22.85 2.27 -15.22
C VAL A 55 -23.55 3.62 -15.43
N MET A 56 -22.88 4.72 -15.10
CA MET A 56 -23.40 6.08 -15.30
C MET A 56 -23.72 6.38 -16.77
N ALA A 57 -22.90 5.90 -17.71
CA ALA A 57 -23.17 6.07 -19.14
C ALA A 57 -24.36 5.26 -19.63
N ASN A 58 -24.54 4.04 -19.13
CA ASN A 58 -25.71 3.23 -19.45
C ASN A 58 -26.99 3.83 -18.85
N ASP A 59 -26.90 4.36 -17.62
CA ASP A 59 -27.99 5.07 -16.97
C ASP A 59 -28.37 6.34 -17.75
N ALA A 60 -27.41 7.24 -18.00
CA ALA A 60 -27.61 8.44 -18.80
C ALA A 60 -28.22 8.12 -20.18
N ARG A 61 -27.72 7.09 -20.87
CA ARG A 61 -28.29 6.63 -22.15
C ARG A 61 -29.73 6.17 -22.02
N SER A 62 -30.05 5.40 -20.98
CA SER A 62 -31.41 4.94 -20.69
C SER A 62 -32.35 6.13 -20.42
N ARG A 63 -31.92 7.10 -19.60
CA ARG A 63 -32.69 8.32 -19.31
C ARG A 63 -32.93 9.16 -20.55
N THR A 64 -31.89 9.42 -21.34
CA THR A 64 -32.02 10.16 -22.60
C THR A 64 -32.94 9.42 -23.58
N GLN A 65 -32.86 8.09 -23.68
CA GLN A 65 -33.75 7.31 -24.53
C GLN A 65 -35.21 7.38 -24.07
N LEU A 66 -35.47 7.39 -22.76
CA LEU A 66 -36.83 7.59 -22.23
C LEU A 66 -37.37 8.98 -22.59
N ILE A 67 -36.54 10.02 -22.50
CA ILE A 67 -36.90 11.39 -22.90
C ILE A 67 -37.16 11.45 -24.41
N ASP A 68 -36.28 10.88 -25.23
CA ASP A 68 -36.39 10.87 -26.68
C ASP A 68 -37.66 10.13 -27.13
N THR A 69 -37.92 8.94 -26.58
CA THR A 69 -39.14 8.17 -26.86
C THR A 69 -40.37 8.97 -26.47
N TYR A 70 -40.39 9.57 -25.27
CA TYR A 70 -41.50 10.38 -24.81
C TYR A 70 -41.80 11.53 -25.77
N LEU A 71 -40.80 12.34 -26.11
CA LEU A 71 -40.98 13.48 -27.01
C LEU A 71 -41.33 13.05 -28.44
N THR A 72 -40.78 11.92 -28.91
CA THR A 72 -41.13 11.34 -30.21
C THR A 72 -42.61 10.95 -30.24
N GLU A 73 -43.11 10.25 -29.22
CA GLU A 73 -44.53 9.90 -29.13
C GLU A 73 -45.42 11.14 -29.08
N ARG A 74 -45.07 12.16 -28.28
CA ARG A 74 -45.85 13.40 -28.20
C ARG A 74 -45.83 14.19 -29.53
N SER A 75 -44.74 14.09 -30.29
CA SER A 75 -44.68 14.63 -31.66
C SER A 75 -45.54 13.83 -32.64
N LEU A 76 -45.61 12.50 -32.48
CA LEU A 76 -46.49 11.65 -33.28
C LEU A 76 -47.96 11.88 -32.95
N ASP A 77 -48.31 12.18 -31.70
CA ASP A 77 -49.67 12.57 -31.32
C ASP A 77 -50.11 13.82 -32.10
N ALA A 78 -49.23 14.84 -32.18
CA ALA A 78 -49.51 16.04 -32.96
C ALA A 78 -49.62 15.76 -34.46
N ALA A 79 -48.69 14.98 -35.02
CA ALA A 79 -48.72 14.60 -36.43
C ALA A 79 -49.95 13.74 -36.80
N THR A 80 -50.39 12.86 -35.91
CA THR A 80 -51.60 12.05 -36.11
C THR A 80 -52.83 12.94 -36.18
N LEU A 81 -52.89 13.95 -35.32
CA LEU A 81 -54.01 14.88 -35.29
C LEU A 81 -54.14 15.68 -36.59
N THR A 82 -53.02 16.04 -37.24
CA THR A 82 -53.05 16.74 -38.53
C THR A 82 -53.64 15.90 -39.68
N GLN A 83 -53.76 14.58 -39.50
CA GLN A 83 -54.33 13.66 -40.49
C GLN A 83 -55.84 13.42 -40.29
N VAL A 84 -56.45 13.96 -39.23
CA VAL A 84 -57.88 13.77 -38.96
C VAL A 84 -58.71 14.53 -40.00
N PRO A 85 -59.61 13.86 -40.77
CA PRO A 85 -60.35 14.50 -41.85
C PRO A 85 -61.20 15.70 -41.40
N SER A 86 -61.90 15.60 -40.26
CA SER A 86 -62.73 16.71 -39.73
C SER A 86 -61.89 17.97 -39.45
N LEU A 87 -60.67 17.79 -38.97
CA LEU A 87 -59.72 18.89 -38.74
C LEU A 87 -59.26 19.49 -40.07
N GLN A 88 -58.89 18.67 -41.07
CA GLN A 88 -58.50 19.16 -42.38
C GLN A 88 -59.64 19.92 -43.08
N THR A 89 -60.86 19.38 -43.05
CA THR A 89 -62.05 20.03 -43.61
C THR A 89 -62.34 21.37 -42.93
N PHE A 90 -62.26 21.42 -41.59
CA PHE A 90 -62.39 22.68 -40.85
C PHE A 90 -61.31 23.70 -41.26
N MET A 91 -60.04 23.28 -41.33
CA MET A 91 -58.92 24.15 -41.68
C MET A 91 -58.98 24.64 -43.14
N ALA A 92 -59.55 23.85 -44.05
CA ALA A 92 -59.80 24.26 -45.43
C ALA A 92 -60.98 25.23 -45.58
N SER A 93 -61.90 25.25 -44.61
CA SER A 93 -63.10 26.08 -44.66
C SER A 93 -62.85 27.52 -44.20
N PRO A 94 -63.63 28.50 -44.68
CA PRO A 94 -63.63 29.85 -44.13
C PRO A 94 -64.02 29.87 -42.64
N PRO A 95 -63.55 30.85 -41.85
CA PRO A 95 -63.99 31.01 -40.47
C PRO A 95 -65.52 31.15 -40.36
N GLY A 96 -66.14 30.56 -39.33
CA GLY A 96 -67.56 30.75 -39.01
C GLY A 96 -68.46 29.51 -39.15
N ASN A 97 -67.98 28.40 -39.72
CA ASN A 97 -68.75 27.15 -39.75
C ASN A 97 -68.70 26.43 -38.39
N GLN A 98 -69.78 26.54 -37.60
CA GLN A 98 -69.87 25.98 -36.25
C GLN A 98 -69.89 24.45 -36.23
N ASP A 99 -70.48 23.80 -37.23
CA ASP A 99 -70.55 22.34 -37.31
C ASP A 99 -69.16 21.74 -37.53
N LEU A 100 -68.40 22.27 -38.49
CA LEU A 100 -67.01 21.87 -38.72
C LEU A 100 -66.12 22.18 -37.52
N ALA A 101 -66.34 23.32 -36.85
CA ALA A 101 -65.61 23.67 -35.63
C ALA A 101 -65.85 22.64 -34.52
N THR A 102 -67.11 22.21 -34.33
CA THR A 102 -67.49 21.20 -33.33
C THR A 102 -66.79 19.87 -33.60
N HIS A 103 -66.79 19.40 -34.84
CA HIS A 103 -66.12 18.15 -35.22
C HIS A 103 -64.58 18.25 -35.10
N ALA A 104 -63.99 19.41 -35.36
CA ALA A 104 -62.57 19.64 -35.14
C ALA A 104 -62.22 19.71 -33.64
N ILE A 105 -63.09 20.27 -32.79
CA ILE A 105 -62.93 20.25 -31.32
C ILE A 105 -62.85 18.81 -30.81
N TYR A 106 -63.69 17.88 -31.29
CA TYR A 106 -63.61 16.48 -30.86
C TYR A 106 -62.23 15.85 -31.13
N ALA A 107 -61.57 16.24 -32.23
CA ALA A 107 -60.20 15.83 -32.48
C ALA A 107 -59.23 16.41 -31.44
N LEU A 108 -59.32 17.72 -31.14
CA LEU A 108 -58.48 18.36 -30.11
C LEU A 108 -58.70 17.75 -28.71
N VAL A 109 -59.96 17.45 -28.37
CA VAL A 109 -60.35 16.74 -27.14
C VAL A 109 -59.68 15.37 -27.08
N ALA A 110 -59.75 14.58 -28.14
CA ALA A 110 -59.07 13.29 -28.22
C ALA A 110 -57.55 13.42 -28.03
N GLY A 111 -56.93 14.48 -28.58
CA GLY A 111 -55.53 14.81 -28.34
C GLY A 111 -55.23 15.08 -26.86
N SER A 112 -56.08 15.85 -26.17
CA SER A 112 -55.91 16.13 -24.74
C SER A 112 -56.00 14.89 -23.83
N TYR A 113 -56.72 13.85 -24.25
CA TYR A 113 -56.79 12.59 -23.52
C TYR A 113 -55.59 11.65 -23.74
N ARG A 114 -54.69 11.96 -24.67
CA ARG A 114 -53.47 11.15 -24.92
C ARG A 114 -52.47 11.25 -23.78
N ASP A 115 -52.34 12.43 -23.17
CA ASP A 115 -51.50 12.68 -22.01
C ASP A 115 -52.11 13.84 -21.20
N HIS A 116 -52.32 13.62 -19.91
CA HIS A 116 -52.89 14.63 -19.00
C HIS A 116 -51.99 15.87 -18.84
N ARG A 117 -50.75 15.80 -19.31
CA ARG A 117 -49.78 16.92 -19.30
C ARG A 117 -49.97 17.90 -20.44
N TYR A 118 -50.85 17.63 -21.41
CA TYR A 118 -51.22 18.63 -22.41
C TYR A 118 -52.00 19.78 -21.76
N ILE A 119 -51.49 20.99 -21.89
CA ILE A 119 -52.13 22.22 -21.41
C ILE A 119 -53.27 22.61 -22.34
N ASN A 120 -52.99 22.62 -23.64
CA ASN A 120 -53.95 22.92 -24.68
C ASN A 120 -53.48 22.38 -26.03
N TRP A 121 -54.44 22.27 -26.93
CA TRP A 121 -54.30 21.98 -28.35
C TRP A 121 -54.93 23.12 -29.13
N SER A 122 -54.23 23.62 -30.12
CA SER A 122 -54.63 24.82 -30.87
C SER A 122 -54.37 24.66 -32.35
N LEU A 123 -55.30 25.16 -33.17
CA LEU A 123 -55.19 25.23 -34.62
C LEU A 123 -54.87 26.65 -35.04
N PHE A 124 -53.90 26.79 -35.91
CA PHE A 124 -53.43 28.06 -36.46
C PHE A 124 -53.54 28.06 -37.97
N ASP A 125 -53.93 29.19 -38.55
CA ASP A 125 -53.79 29.41 -39.99
C ASP A 125 -52.30 29.55 -40.39
N PRO A 126 -51.97 29.58 -41.70
CA PRO A 126 -50.58 29.71 -42.16
C PRO A 126 -49.89 31.00 -41.73
N GLN A 127 -50.65 32.02 -41.31
CA GLN A 127 -50.13 33.29 -40.82
C GLN A 127 -49.87 33.28 -39.30
N GLY A 128 -50.18 32.18 -38.61
CA GLY A 128 -49.99 32.05 -37.17
C GLY A 128 -51.12 32.70 -36.35
N LYS A 129 -52.30 32.92 -36.94
CA LYS A 129 -53.49 33.35 -36.20
C LYS A 129 -54.30 32.14 -35.74
N ILE A 130 -54.75 32.18 -34.49
CA ILE A 130 -55.56 31.12 -33.88
C ILE A 130 -56.89 31.00 -34.63
N ARG A 131 -57.25 29.76 -34.98
CA ARG A 131 -58.52 29.36 -35.60
C ARG A 131 -59.43 28.62 -34.64
N LEU A 132 -58.87 27.77 -33.78
CA LEU A 132 -59.59 26.93 -32.83
C LEU A 132 -58.64 26.50 -31.71
N TYR A 133 -59.17 26.20 -30.52
CA TYR A 133 -58.39 25.65 -29.42
C TYR A 133 -59.26 24.80 -28.49
N TYR A 134 -58.61 23.97 -27.68
CA TYR A 134 -59.22 23.25 -26.57
C TYR A 134 -58.15 22.88 -25.52
N PRO A 135 -58.45 22.90 -24.21
CA PRO A 135 -59.67 23.44 -23.58
C PRO A 135 -59.63 24.97 -23.44
N ALA A 136 -58.44 25.56 -23.44
CA ALA A 136 -58.20 26.98 -23.22
C ALA A 136 -57.31 27.55 -24.34
N PRO A 137 -57.38 28.88 -24.60
CA PRO A 137 -56.54 29.50 -25.62
C PRO A 137 -55.06 29.35 -25.26
N PRO A 138 -54.17 29.20 -26.26
CA PRO A 138 -52.75 29.08 -26.01
C PRO A 138 -52.20 30.39 -25.44
N GLN A 139 -51.22 30.27 -24.54
CA GLN A 139 -50.50 31.43 -24.05
C GLN A 139 -49.50 31.93 -25.11
N ALA A 140 -49.33 33.26 -25.17
CA ALA A 140 -48.30 33.89 -25.97
C ALA A 140 -46.94 33.84 -25.27
N HIS A 141 -45.88 33.68 -26.05
CA HIS A 141 -44.49 33.72 -25.60
C HIS A 141 -43.95 35.12 -25.82
N GLY A 142 -43.93 35.90 -24.74
CA GLY A 142 -43.66 37.33 -24.79
C GLY A 142 -44.75 38.06 -25.59
N GLN A 143 -44.40 38.59 -26.76
CA GLN A 143 -45.33 39.26 -27.67
C GLN A 143 -45.83 38.36 -28.80
N PHE A 144 -45.32 37.14 -28.91
CA PHE A 144 -45.58 36.26 -30.04
C PHE A 144 -46.53 35.13 -29.66
N MET A 145 -47.61 34.95 -30.42
CA MET A 145 -48.44 33.75 -30.27
C MET A 145 -47.74 32.50 -30.82
N VAL A 146 -46.95 32.70 -31.87
CA VAL A 146 -46.02 31.72 -32.44
C VAL A 146 -44.75 32.48 -32.79
N PRO A 147 -43.61 32.19 -32.13
CA PRO A 147 -42.35 32.86 -32.44
C PRO A 147 -41.97 32.76 -33.93
N PRO A 148 -41.40 33.82 -34.54
CA PRO A 148 -41.16 33.87 -35.99
C PRO A 148 -40.33 32.71 -36.54
N ALA A 149 -39.34 32.23 -35.78
CA ALA A 149 -38.50 31.10 -36.16
C ALA A 149 -39.33 29.80 -36.30
N TYR A 150 -40.22 29.54 -35.35
CA TYR A 150 -41.08 28.36 -35.35
C TYR A 150 -42.19 28.47 -36.40
N LEU A 151 -42.77 29.66 -36.59
CA LEU A 151 -43.73 29.90 -37.67
C LEU A 151 -43.11 29.58 -39.03
N LYS A 152 -41.92 30.13 -39.32
CA LYS A 152 -41.20 29.87 -40.57
C LYS A 152 -40.95 28.38 -40.78
N ALA A 153 -40.51 27.68 -39.74
CA ALA A 153 -40.20 26.25 -39.81
C ALA A 153 -41.47 25.41 -40.05
N VAL A 154 -42.54 25.62 -39.30
CA VAL A 154 -43.78 24.85 -39.48
C VAL A 154 -44.46 25.14 -40.81
N THR A 155 -44.45 26.38 -41.29
CA THR A 155 -44.99 26.72 -42.62
C THR A 155 -44.17 26.13 -43.77
N SER A 156 -42.91 25.74 -43.52
CA SER A 156 -42.09 24.99 -44.49
C SER A 156 -42.41 23.50 -44.53
N GLY A 157 -43.41 23.04 -43.76
CA GLY A 157 -43.84 21.65 -43.69
C GLY A 157 -43.04 20.80 -42.70
N LYS A 158 -42.29 21.41 -41.78
CA LYS A 158 -41.50 20.70 -40.76
C LYS A 158 -42.24 20.69 -39.42
N SER A 159 -42.46 19.50 -38.85
CA SER A 159 -42.84 19.40 -37.43
C SER A 159 -41.62 19.70 -36.55
N LEU A 160 -41.84 20.34 -35.40
CA LEU A 160 -40.76 20.66 -34.45
C LEU A 160 -41.28 20.81 -33.02
N ILE A 161 -40.35 20.73 -32.06
CA ILE A 161 -40.58 21.08 -30.66
C ILE A 161 -39.85 22.39 -30.36
N SER A 162 -40.50 23.29 -29.63
CA SER A 162 -39.92 24.56 -29.22
C SER A 162 -38.82 24.40 -28.16
N ALA A 163 -38.16 25.51 -27.84
CA ALA A 163 -37.44 25.64 -26.59
C ALA A 163 -38.38 25.49 -25.38
N VAL A 164 -37.79 25.33 -24.20
CA VAL A 164 -38.53 25.25 -22.94
C VAL A 164 -39.01 26.63 -22.52
N TYR A 165 -40.27 26.70 -22.12
CA TYR A 165 -40.91 27.88 -21.54
C TYR A 165 -41.28 27.61 -20.09
N TYR A 166 -41.00 28.56 -19.19
CA TYR A 166 -41.34 28.49 -17.78
C TYR A 166 -42.38 29.55 -17.43
N ASP A 167 -43.51 29.11 -16.87
CA ASP A 167 -44.50 30.00 -16.28
C ASP A 167 -44.24 30.15 -14.77
N PRO A 168 -43.76 31.32 -14.31
CA PRO A 168 -43.47 31.54 -12.88
C PRO A 168 -44.72 31.57 -12.00
N LYS A 169 -45.92 31.75 -12.56
CA LYS A 169 -47.17 31.80 -11.79
C LYS A 169 -47.57 30.41 -11.31
N ILE A 170 -47.53 29.43 -12.21
CA ILE A 170 -47.86 28.03 -11.91
C ILE A 170 -46.64 27.19 -11.58
N LYS A 171 -45.42 27.75 -11.73
CA LYS A 171 -44.13 27.10 -11.50
C LYS A 171 -43.93 25.85 -12.34
N LYS A 172 -44.35 25.90 -13.60
CA LYS A 172 -44.29 24.78 -14.52
C LYS A 172 -43.53 25.14 -15.78
N ALA A 173 -42.78 24.18 -16.29
CA ALA A 173 -42.15 24.28 -17.59
C ALA A 173 -42.95 23.52 -18.66
N SER A 174 -42.93 24.02 -19.88
CA SER A 174 -43.62 23.45 -21.02
C SER A 174 -42.82 23.60 -22.30
N VAL A 175 -43.14 22.76 -23.28
CA VAL A 175 -42.73 22.91 -24.67
C VAL A 175 -43.96 22.98 -25.55
N ASP A 176 -43.83 23.62 -26.71
CA ASP A 176 -44.83 23.54 -27.76
C ASP A 176 -44.39 22.59 -28.85
N ILE A 177 -45.30 21.76 -29.30
CA ILE A 177 -45.13 20.85 -30.42
C ILE A 177 -45.91 21.41 -31.59
N TYR A 178 -45.21 21.74 -32.68
CA TYR A 178 -45.81 22.27 -33.90
C TYR A 178 -45.84 21.18 -34.97
N SER A 179 -46.99 21.00 -35.62
CA SER A 179 -47.11 20.06 -36.74
C SER A 179 -47.98 20.64 -37.86
N PRO A 180 -47.51 20.62 -39.12
CA PRO A 180 -48.22 21.25 -40.24
C PRO A 180 -49.43 20.43 -40.69
N VAL A 181 -50.53 21.11 -40.98
CA VAL A 181 -51.72 20.50 -41.59
C VAL A 181 -51.61 20.64 -43.10
N ILE A 182 -51.24 19.55 -43.77
CA ILE A 182 -51.02 19.50 -45.22
C ILE A 182 -52.02 18.53 -45.84
N VAL A 183 -52.74 18.98 -46.87
CA VAL A 183 -53.55 18.08 -47.70
C VAL A 183 -52.62 17.32 -48.65
N ALA A 184 -52.38 16.04 -48.36
CA ALA A 184 -51.40 15.22 -49.07
C ALA A 184 -51.59 15.23 -50.60
N ALA A 185 -52.85 15.15 -51.07
CA ALA A 185 -53.18 15.16 -52.49
C ALA A 185 -52.79 16.46 -53.22
N GLN A 186 -52.73 17.59 -52.51
CA GLN A 186 -52.52 18.92 -53.10
C GLN A 186 -51.21 19.57 -52.67
N LYS A 187 -50.47 18.94 -51.72
CA LYS A 187 -49.31 19.52 -51.02
C LYS A 187 -49.56 20.95 -50.51
N LYS A 188 -50.82 21.27 -50.20
CA LYS A 188 -51.26 22.59 -49.75
C LYS A 188 -51.23 22.66 -48.24
N LEU A 189 -50.50 23.64 -47.71
CA LEU A 189 -50.52 23.98 -46.29
C LEU A 189 -51.84 24.69 -45.95
N LEU A 190 -52.63 24.10 -45.05
CA LEU A 190 -53.87 24.70 -44.54
C LEU A 190 -53.65 25.50 -43.26
N GLY A 191 -52.55 25.23 -42.56
CA GLY A 191 -52.24 25.77 -41.24
C GLY A 191 -51.39 24.78 -40.46
N PHE A 192 -51.43 24.85 -39.13
CA PHE A 192 -50.70 23.93 -38.27
C PHE A 192 -51.39 23.73 -36.92
N VAL A 193 -51.08 22.62 -36.28
CA VAL A 193 -51.42 22.32 -34.89
C VAL A 193 -50.28 22.80 -34.00
N ARG A 194 -50.61 23.39 -32.85
CA ARG A 194 -49.72 23.59 -31.70
C ARG A 194 -50.30 22.82 -30.51
N ALA A 195 -49.52 21.95 -29.91
CA ALA A 195 -49.83 21.31 -28.63
C ALA A 195 -48.86 21.81 -27.57
N SER A 196 -49.37 22.46 -26.52
CA SER A 196 -48.54 22.89 -25.39
C SER A 196 -48.51 21.77 -24.35
N LEU A 197 -47.32 21.29 -24.01
CA LEU A 197 -47.10 20.12 -23.18
C LEU A 197 -46.23 20.47 -21.97
N LEU A 198 -46.70 20.14 -20.76
CA LEU A 198 -45.88 20.22 -19.55
C LEU A 198 -44.76 19.19 -19.59
N ILE A 199 -43.54 19.60 -19.24
CA ILE A 199 -42.36 18.72 -19.22
C ILE A 199 -42.08 18.13 -17.84
N ASP A 200 -43.07 18.12 -16.94
CA ASP A 200 -42.94 17.55 -15.58
C ASP A 200 -42.43 16.11 -15.61
N TYR A 201 -42.85 15.30 -16.58
CA TYR A 201 -42.35 13.93 -16.73
C TYR A 201 -40.82 13.88 -16.95
N ILE A 202 -40.28 14.81 -17.73
CA ILE A 202 -38.83 14.90 -17.97
C ILE A 202 -38.12 15.40 -16.71
N TRP A 203 -38.74 16.32 -15.97
CA TRP A 203 -38.23 16.77 -14.67
C TRP A 203 -38.23 15.63 -13.64
N ASP A 204 -39.24 14.78 -13.63
CA ASP A 204 -39.30 13.59 -12.76
C ASP A 204 -38.17 12.61 -13.10
N ILE A 205 -37.89 12.38 -14.38
CA ILE A 205 -36.74 11.55 -14.82
C ILE A 205 -35.44 12.09 -14.23
N VAL A 206 -35.19 13.39 -14.37
CA VAL A 206 -33.96 14.04 -13.85
C VAL A 206 -33.94 14.03 -12.32
N GLY A 207 -35.07 14.34 -11.67
CA GLY A 207 -35.21 14.41 -10.22
C GLY A 207 -34.94 13.07 -9.53
N ASN A 208 -35.35 11.97 -10.17
CA ASN A 208 -35.15 10.60 -9.68
C ASN A 208 -33.68 10.13 -9.76
N ASP A 209 -32.80 10.85 -10.47
CA ASP A 209 -31.37 10.53 -10.52
C ASP A 209 -30.57 11.10 -9.34
N ARG A 210 -31.21 11.86 -8.43
CA ARG A 210 -30.58 12.27 -7.18
C ARG A 210 -30.21 11.03 -6.36
N GLY A 211 -28.91 10.81 -6.17
CA GLY A 211 -28.38 9.68 -5.42
C GLY A 211 -28.37 8.35 -6.18
N ALA A 212 -28.89 8.28 -7.42
CA ALA A 212 -29.01 7.04 -8.18
C ALA A 212 -27.64 6.41 -8.51
N ASN A 213 -26.62 7.25 -8.72
CA ASN A 213 -25.26 6.83 -9.01
C ASN A 213 -24.33 7.00 -7.78
N GLY A 214 -24.90 6.84 -6.58
CA GLY A 214 -24.23 6.93 -5.29
C GLY A 214 -24.52 8.23 -4.53
N THR A 215 -24.15 8.28 -3.26
CA THR A 215 -24.38 9.46 -2.39
C THR A 215 -23.73 10.71 -3.00
N GLY A 216 -24.50 11.81 -3.05
CA GLY A 216 -24.06 13.07 -3.65
C GLY A 216 -24.17 13.13 -5.17
N SER A 217 -24.55 12.03 -5.85
CA SER A 217 -24.79 12.05 -7.29
C SER A 217 -26.06 12.82 -7.67
N TYR A 218 -26.04 13.42 -8.84
CA TYR A 218 -27.14 14.23 -9.36
C TYR A 218 -27.11 14.34 -10.88
N ALA A 219 -28.20 14.85 -11.46
CA ALA A 219 -28.34 15.02 -12.89
C ALA A 219 -28.98 16.37 -13.26
N PHE A 220 -28.76 16.80 -14.50
CA PHE A 220 -29.40 17.96 -15.09
C PHE A 220 -29.40 17.90 -16.63
N ILE A 221 -30.19 18.75 -17.27
CA ILE A 221 -30.27 18.89 -18.72
C ILE A 221 -29.93 20.33 -19.11
N LEU A 222 -29.06 20.48 -20.10
CA LEU A 222 -28.78 21.75 -20.77
C LEU A 222 -29.50 21.82 -22.12
N ASP A 223 -30.00 23.01 -22.46
CA ASP A 223 -30.46 23.33 -23.81
C ASP A 223 -29.28 23.68 -24.75
N GLU A 224 -29.60 24.03 -26.00
CA GLU A 224 -28.61 24.39 -27.03
C GLU A 224 -27.80 25.66 -26.68
N ASN A 225 -28.27 26.47 -25.73
CA ASN A 225 -27.62 27.70 -25.28
C ASN A 225 -26.86 27.51 -23.96
N GLY A 226 -26.78 26.27 -23.44
CA GLY A 226 -26.13 25.96 -22.17
C GLY A 226 -26.97 26.35 -20.94
N VAL A 227 -28.28 26.53 -21.09
CA VAL A 227 -29.19 26.85 -19.98
C VAL A 227 -29.74 25.57 -19.36
N ARG A 228 -29.71 25.48 -18.03
CA ARG A 228 -30.30 24.37 -17.28
C ARG A 228 -31.82 24.38 -17.39
N ILE A 229 -32.39 23.46 -18.15
CA ILE A 229 -33.85 23.34 -18.35
C ILE A 229 -34.50 22.28 -17.46
N ALA A 230 -33.68 21.42 -16.86
CA ALA A 230 -34.07 20.50 -15.79
C ALA A 230 -32.84 20.28 -14.90
N ASP A 231 -33.01 20.20 -13.58
CA ASP A 231 -31.93 19.96 -12.63
C ASP A 231 -32.55 19.33 -11.38
N THR A 232 -31.87 18.35 -10.81
CA THR A 232 -32.23 17.83 -9.48
C THR A 232 -32.33 18.93 -8.42
N GLU A 233 -31.49 19.96 -8.51
CA GLU A 233 -31.41 21.10 -7.60
C GLU A 233 -32.20 22.29 -8.15
N PRO A 234 -33.39 22.61 -7.60
CA PRO A 234 -34.27 23.62 -8.16
C PRO A 234 -33.66 25.03 -8.21
N SER A 235 -32.73 25.34 -7.31
CA SER A 235 -32.07 26.66 -7.27
C SER A 235 -31.17 26.93 -8.47
N ARG A 236 -30.78 25.90 -9.25
CA ARG A 236 -29.96 26.02 -10.46
C ARG A 236 -30.77 26.05 -11.75
N LEU A 237 -32.08 25.81 -11.68
CA LEU A 237 -32.95 25.85 -12.86
C LEU A 237 -32.89 27.21 -13.55
N PHE A 238 -32.86 27.18 -14.87
CA PHE A 238 -32.79 28.34 -15.76
C PHE A 238 -31.55 29.21 -15.57
N SER A 239 -30.47 28.63 -15.05
CA SER A 239 -29.14 29.25 -15.06
C SER A 239 -28.29 28.71 -16.21
N ALA A 240 -27.51 29.60 -16.82
CA ALA A 240 -26.56 29.24 -17.86
C ALA A 240 -25.21 28.81 -17.27
N ILE A 241 -24.54 27.85 -17.93
CA ILE A 241 -23.17 27.42 -17.57
C ILE A 241 -22.08 28.40 -18.03
N SER A 242 -22.42 29.31 -18.94
CA SER A 242 -21.57 30.38 -19.45
C SER A 242 -22.45 31.55 -19.91
N PRO A 243 -21.90 32.76 -20.11
CA PRO A 243 -22.67 33.87 -20.67
C PRO A 243 -23.32 33.48 -22.01
N VAL A 244 -24.64 33.59 -22.06
CA VAL A 244 -25.42 33.32 -23.28
C VAL A 244 -25.10 34.39 -24.32
N SER A 245 -25.04 34.00 -25.60
CA SER A 245 -24.75 34.95 -26.68
C SER A 245 -25.78 36.10 -26.71
N PRO A 246 -25.40 37.34 -27.10
CA PRO A 246 -26.34 38.46 -27.13
C PRO A 246 -27.59 38.20 -27.98
N GLN A 247 -27.43 37.46 -29.08
CA GLN A 247 -28.54 37.06 -29.94
C GLN A 247 -29.49 36.09 -29.24
N ALA A 248 -28.95 35.03 -28.62
CA ALA A 248 -29.76 34.07 -27.87
C ALA A 248 -30.43 34.73 -26.65
N GLN A 249 -29.73 35.62 -25.94
CA GLN A 249 -30.29 36.38 -24.83
C GLN A 249 -31.46 37.26 -25.29
N SER A 250 -31.34 37.94 -26.44
CA SER A 250 -32.41 38.74 -27.01
C SER A 250 -33.65 37.88 -27.35
N LEU A 251 -33.45 36.69 -27.93
CA LEU A 251 -34.52 35.73 -28.22
C LEU A 251 -35.19 35.22 -26.94
N ILE A 252 -34.41 34.76 -25.97
CA ILE A 252 -34.88 34.29 -24.66
C ILE A 252 -35.71 35.37 -23.96
N SER A 253 -35.24 36.62 -23.99
CA SER A 253 -35.91 37.77 -23.39
C SER A 253 -37.20 38.12 -24.12
N GLY A 254 -37.16 38.21 -25.45
CA GLY A 254 -38.29 38.57 -26.29
C GLY A 254 -39.44 37.56 -26.23
N GLU A 255 -39.11 36.28 -26.07
CA GLU A 255 -40.07 35.18 -25.92
C GLU A 255 -40.43 34.89 -24.45
N LYS A 256 -39.76 35.53 -23.48
CA LYS A 256 -39.91 35.29 -22.03
C LYS A 256 -39.74 33.81 -21.63
N ARG A 257 -38.78 33.11 -22.25
CA ARG A 257 -38.61 31.65 -22.09
C ARG A 257 -38.47 31.20 -20.63
N PHE A 258 -37.75 31.96 -19.81
CA PHE A 258 -37.46 31.57 -18.42
C PHE A 258 -38.13 32.51 -17.40
N GLY A 259 -39.29 33.06 -17.75
CA GLY A 259 -40.04 33.97 -16.88
C GLY A 259 -39.45 35.38 -16.83
N THR A 260 -39.32 35.94 -15.62
CA THR A 260 -38.96 37.36 -15.39
C THR A 260 -37.47 37.60 -15.17
N GLN A 261 -36.66 36.55 -15.02
CA GLN A 261 -35.22 36.70 -14.81
C GLN A 261 -34.54 37.10 -16.11
N GLN A 262 -34.07 38.35 -16.15
CA GLN A 262 -33.35 38.93 -17.28
C GLN A 262 -32.17 39.77 -16.77
N PRO A 263 -30.93 39.55 -17.26
CA PRO A 263 -30.52 38.49 -18.19
C PRO A 263 -30.64 37.08 -17.56
N VAL A 264 -30.39 36.02 -18.34
CA VAL A 264 -30.33 34.66 -17.79
C VAL A 264 -29.19 34.61 -16.76
N PRO A 265 -29.43 34.18 -15.51
CA PRO A 265 -28.40 34.11 -14.50
C PRO A 265 -27.31 33.11 -14.91
N VAL A 266 -26.05 33.43 -14.63
CA VAL A 266 -24.91 32.58 -15.01
C VAL A 266 -24.33 31.94 -13.75
N ILE A 267 -24.29 30.60 -13.73
CA ILE A 267 -23.49 29.81 -12.80
C ILE A 267 -22.35 29.24 -13.63
N ALA A 268 -21.26 30.01 -13.70
CA ALA A 268 -20.15 29.75 -14.62
C ALA A 268 -19.46 28.42 -14.30
N ASP A 269 -19.36 27.56 -15.31
CA ASP A 269 -18.66 26.28 -15.27
C ASP A 269 -17.90 26.10 -16.59
N GLU A 270 -16.61 26.45 -16.58
CA GLU A 270 -15.80 26.50 -17.80
C GLU A 270 -15.63 25.11 -18.44
N THR A 271 -15.49 24.06 -17.61
CA THR A 271 -15.33 22.68 -18.10
C THR A 271 -16.59 22.19 -18.78
N LEU A 272 -17.77 22.43 -18.19
CA LEU A 272 -19.05 22.15 -18.86
C LEU A 272 -19.20 22.96 -20.14
N ALA A 273 -18.85 24.25 -20.13
CA ALA A 273 -19.02 25.13 -21.29
C ALA A 273 -18.16 24.68 -22.48
N GLN A 274 -16.92 24.31 -22.22
CA GLN A 274 -16.01 23.74 -23.23
C GLN A 274 -16.50 22.38 -23.74
N THR A 275 -17.07 21.57 -22.84
CA THR A 275 -17.58 20.24 -23.19
C THR A 275 -18.85 20.31 -24.04
N GLN A 276 -19.74 21.26 -23.74
CA GLN A 276 -20.99 21.50 -24.49
C GLN A 276 -20.72 22.03 -25.89
N ALA A 277 -19.71 22.91 -26.05
CA ALA A 277 -19.41 23.56 -27.32
C ALA A 277 -18.66 22.66 -28.33
N GLY A 278 -18.09 21.51 -27.91
CA GLY A 278 -17.25 20.67 -28.75
C GLY A 278 -17.90 19.36 -29.17
N ASP A 279 -18.06 19.15 -30.49
CA ASP A 279 -18.64 17.93 -31.06
C ASP A 279 -17.83 16.65 -30.75
N ASN A 280 -16.51 16.78 -30.52
CA ASN A 280 -15.59 15.66 -30.26
C ASN A 280 -15.14 15.53 -28.79
N GLN A 281 -15.84 16.17 -27.86
CA GLN A 281 -15.46 16.07 -26.44
C GLN A 281 -15.75 14.66 -25.91
N PRO A 282 -15.03 14.18 -24.88
CA PRO A 282 -15.25 12.84 -24.34
C PRO A 282 -16.63 12.71 -23.68
N GLN A 283 -17.27 11.54 -23.81
CA GLN A 283 -18.55 11.27 -23.15
C GLN A 283 -18.43 11.22 -21.63
N THR A 284 -17.25 10.83 -21.12
CA THR A 284 -16.95 10.74 -19.70
C THR A 284 -15.72 11.58 -19.38
N PHE A 285 -15.78 12.33 -18.29
CA PHE A 285 -14.69 13.22 -17.86
C PHE A 285 -14.80 13.54 -16.37
N GLN A 286 -13.78 14.18 -15.81
CA GLN A 286 -13.79 14.65 -14.43
C GLN A 286 -13.81 16.17 -14.39
N MET A 287 -14.54 16.74 -13.44
CA MET A 287 -14.53 18.18 -13.18
C MET A 287 -14.89 18.47 -11.72
N THR A 288 -14.66 19.69 -11.27
CA THR A 288 -15.22 20.21 -10.02
C THR A 288 -16.33 21.19 -10.40
N PRO A 289 -17.62 20.81 -10.27
CA PRO A 289 -18.72 21.68 -10.66
C PRO A 289 -18.70 23.00 -9.91
N ALA A 290 -19.22 24.05 -10.53
CA ALA A 290 -19.41 25.33 -9.84
C ALA A 290 -20.17 25.15 -8.52
N GLN A 291 -19.72 25.84 -7.46
CA GLN A 291 -20.28 25.77 -6.11
C GLN A 291 -20.08 24.43 -5.37
N GLN A 292 -19.28 23.51 -5.91
CA GLN A 292 -18.87 22.28 -5.26
C GLN A 292 -17.38 22.32 -4.89
N SER A 293 -16.99 21.57 -3.85
CA SER A 293 -15.59 21.51 -3.37
C SER A 293 -14.89 20.18 -3.71
N GLU A 294 -15.62 19.21 -4.24
CA GLU A 294 -15.08 17.89 -4.58
C GLU A 294 -15.14 17.62 -6.09
N THR A 295 -14.25 16.76 -6.57
CA THR A 295 -14.23 16.31 -7.97
C THR A 295 -15.36 15.30 -8.21
N PHE A 296 -16.02 15.43 -9.36
CA PHE A 296 -17.06 14.53 -9.84
C PHE A 296 -16.59 13.80 -11.10
N GLN A 297 -16.96 12.52 -11.22
CA GLN A 297 -17.09 11.88 -12.53
C GLN A 297 -18.35 12.43 -13.19
N VAL A 298 -18.25 12.76 -14.47
CA VAL A 298 -19.34 13.31 -15.26
C VAL A 298 -19.52 12.46 -16.49
N VAL A 299 -20.77 12.14 -16.80
CA VAL A 299 -21.15 11.54 -18.07
C VAL A 299 -22.13 12.47 -18.79
N ARG A 300 -21.86 12.72 -20.08
CA ARG A 300 -22.77 13.46 -20.96
C ARG A 300 -23.41 12.55 -21.99
N GLN A 301 -24.68 12.79 -22.26
CA GLN A 301 -25.44 12.12 -23.31
C GLN A 301 -26.33 13.13 -24.04
N ASN A 302 -26.13 13.27 -25.36
CA ASN A 302 -26.97 14.11 -26.19
C ASN A 302 -28.28 13.38 -26.56
N SER A 303 -29.38 14.11 -26.51
CA SER A 303 -30.66 13.70 -27.13
C SER A 303 -30.50 13.64 -28.64
N LYS A 304 -31.18 12.68 -29.28
CA LYS A 304 -31.26 12.58 -30.74
C LYS A 304 -32.44 13.36 -31.33
N PHE A 305 -33.40 13.75 -30.49
CA PHE A 305 -34.67 14.30 -30.92
C PHE A 305 -34.77 15.82 -30.72
N VAL A 306 -34.21 16.31 -29.61
CA VAL A 306 -34.12 17.74 -29.27
C VAL A 306 -32.65 18.09 -29.00
N PRO A 307 -32.22 19.35 -29.18
CA PRO A 307 -30.82 19.74 -28.99
C PRO A 307 -30.47 19.91 -27.51
N TRP A 308 -30.80 18.90 -26.70
CA TRP A 308 -30.58 18.88 -25.27
C TRP A 308 -29.45 17.92 -24.91
N THR A 309 -28.69 18.26 -23.88
CA THR A 309 -27.62 17.41 -23.34
C THR A 309 -27.92 17.05 -21.90
N TYR A 310 -28.01 15.74 -21.64
CA TYR A 310 -28.19 15.16 -20.33
C TYR A 310 -26.83 14.96 -19.65
N PHE A 311 -26.71 15.40 -18.40
CA PHE A 311 -25.50 15.21 -17.59
C PHE A 311 -25.84 14.44 -16.32
N VAL A 312 -25.00 13.46 -16.00
CA VAL A 312 -25.02 12.72 -14.72
C VAL A 312 -23.67 12.90 -14.05
N LEU A 313 -23.69 13.20 -12.76
CA LEU A 313 -22.51 13.50 -11.97
C LEU A 313 -22.50 12.63 -10.72
N SER A 314 -21.35 12.06 -10.39
CA SER A 314 -21.14 11.33 -9.13
C SER A 314 -19.80 11.71 -8.51
N PRO A 315 -19.74 12.00 -7.19
CA PRO A 315 -18.48 12.31 -6.52
C PRO A 315 -17.44 11.21 -6.73
N VAL A 316 -16.20 11.59 -7.03
CA VAL A 316 -15.08 10.63 -7.16
C VAL A 316 -14.86 9.87 -5.84
N SER A 317 -15.10 10.54 -4.72
CA SER A 317 -15.07 9.99 -3.36
C SER A 317 -16.07 8.83 -3.20
N THR A 318 -17.29 8.99 -3.72
CA THR A 318 -18.37 7.99 -3.74
C THR A 318 -18.05 6.84 -4.70
N VAL A 319 -17.59 7.15 -5.92
CA VAL A 319 -17.21 6.16 -6.93
C VAL A 319 -16.07 5.26 -6.42
N THR A 320 -15.12 5.83 -5.69
CA THR A 320 -13.96 5.11 -5.14
C THR A 320 -14.14 4.70 -3.68
N ALA A 321 -15.35 4.82 -3.11
CA ALA A 321 -15.60 4.59 -1.69
C ALA A 321 -15.15 3.19 -1.22
N VAL A 322 -15.39 2.17 -2.04
CA VAL A 322 -14.95 0.78 -1.75
C VAL A 322 -13.43 0.69 -1.69
N ALA A 323 -12.71 1.33 -2.61
CA ALA A 323 -11.24 1.37 -2.59
C ALA A 323 -10.71 2.16 -1.38
N ASN A 324 -11.35 3.29 -1.04
CA ASN A 324 -10.97 4.10 0.11
C ASN A 324 -11.15 3.30 1.42
N GLN A 325 -12.28 2.61 1.58
CA GLN A 325 -12.52 1.74 2.74
C GLN A 325 -11.51 0.60 2.82
N GLN A 326 -11.23 -0.06 1.69
CA GLN A 326 -10.22 -1.11 1.62
C GLN A 326 -8.82 -0.60 1.99
N LEU A 327 -8.46 0.62 1.58
CA LEU A 327 -7.21 1.26 1.93
C LEU A 327 -7.11 1.51 3.44
N PHE A 328 -8.16 2.04 4.08
CA PHE A 328 -8.19 2.22 5.54
C PHE A 328 -8.05 0.89 6.29
N ILE A 329 -8.76 -0.15 5.87
CA ILE A 329 -8.64 -1.50 6.46
C ILE A 329 -7.22 -2.04 6.27
N THR A 330 -6.66 -1.90 5.08
CA THR A 330 -5.30 -2.38 4.75
C THR A 330 -4.24 -1.66 5.58
N ILE A 331 -4.35 -0.34 5.78
CA ILE A 331 -3.47 0.43 6.66
C ILE A 331 -3.62 -0.02 8.12
N GLY A 332 -4.84 -0.28 8.59
CA GLY A 332 -5.08 -0.82 9.93
C GLY A 332 -4.39 -2.17 10.14
N ILE A 333 -4.54 -3.10 9.18
CA ILE A 333 -3.86 -4.40 9.19
C ILE A 333 -2.34 -4.20 9.13
N ALA A 334 -1.85 -3.28 8.30
CA ALA A 334 -0.43 -2.94 8.20
C ALA A 334 0.16 -2.53 9.53
N ALA A 335 -0.50 -1.58 10.20
CA ALA A 335 -0.04 -1.07 11.48
C ALA A 335 0.01 -2.21 12.52
N ALA A 336 -1.01 -3.07 12.56
CA ALA A 336 -1.04 -4.22 13.45
C ALA A 336 0.10 -5.22 13.16
N VAL A 337 0.30 -5.59 11.89
CA VAL A 337 1.37 -6.51 11.46
C VAL A 337 2.74 -5.92 11.76
N LEU A 338 2.94 -4.62 11.55
CA LEU A 338 4.21 -3.93 11.82
C LEU A 338 4.53 -3.92 13.32
N VAL A 339 3.53 -3.68 14.18
CA VAL A 339 3.68 -3.81 15.64
C VAL A 339 4.06 -5.23 16.04
N ILE A 340 3.37 -6.25 15.50
CA ILE A 340 3.67 -7.66 15.79
C ILE A 340 5.09 -8.02 15.30
N ALA A 341 5.44 -7.64 14.07
CA ALA A 341 6.76 -7.90 13.49
C ALA A 341 7.87 -7.22 14.30
N ALA A 342 7.64 -6.00 14.80
CA ALA A 342 8.58 -5.31 15.69
C ALA A 342 8.74 -6.04 17.03
N LEU A 343 7.64 -6.47 17.66
CA LEU A 343 7.67 -7.22 18.92
C LEU A 343 8.38 -8.58 18.75
N VAL A 344 8.09 -9.32 17.68
CA VAL A 344 8.73 -10.59 17.35
C VAL A 344 10.21 -10.36 17.02
N GLY A 345 10.55 -9.35 16.22
CA GLY A 345 11.92 -9.00 15.86
C GLY A 345 12.76 -8.67 17.10
N VAL A 346 12.22 -7.87 18.03
CA VAL A 346 12.86 -7.59 19.32
C VAL A 346 12.96 -8.86 20.18
N GLY A 347 11.91 -9.68 20.21
CA GLY A 347 11.88 -10.93 20.97
C GLY A 347 12.93 -11.95 20.49
N VAL A 348 12.96 -12.22 19.18
CA VAL A 348 13.92 -13.10 18.51
C VAL A 348 15.33 -12.54 18.60
N GLY A 349 15.51 -11.24 18.34
CA GLY A 349 16.79 -10.55 18.51
C GLY A 349 17.33 -10.73 19.92
N ARG A 350 16.52 -10.50 20.95
CA ARG A 350 16.92 -10.73 22.34
C ARG A 350 17.19 -12.20 22.66
N ARG A 351 16.38 -13.14 22.14
CA ARG A 351 16.55 -14.59 22.38
C ARG A 351 17.79 -15.18 21.74
N ILE A 352 18.20 -14.68 20.56
CA ILE A 352 19.42 -15.15 19.88
C ILE A 352 20.64 -14.44 20.45
N THR A 353 20.58 -13.13 20.66
CA THR A 353 21.74 -12.36 21.13
C THR A 353 22.13 -12.68 22.57
N ARG A 354 21.18 -12.95 23.47
CA ARG A 354 21.48 -13.27 24.89
C ARG A 354 22.36 -14.52 25.08
N PRO A 355 22.04 -15.71 24.54
CA PRO A 355 22.87 -16.90 24.70
C PRO A 355 24.23 -16.73 24.01
N ILE A 356 24.31 -16.06 22.85
CA ILE A 356 25.60 -15.76 22.21
C ILE A 356 26.48 -14.90 23.13
N LEU A 357 25.92 -13.83 23.70
CA LEU A 357 26.66 -12.98 24.65
C LEU A 357 27.06 -13.74 25.92
N LYS A 358 26.19 -14.60 26.45
CA LYS A 358 26.54 -15.47 27.59
C LYS A 358 27.66 -16.45 27.23
N SER A 359 27.61 -17.09 26.08
CA SER A 359 28.68 -17.99 25.63
C SER A 359 30.01 -17.25 25.45
N VAL A 360 29.98 -16.01 24.93
CA VAL A 360 31.17 -15.16 24.84
C VAL A 360 31.72 -14.82 26.23
N GLU A 361 30.85 -14.50 27.19
CA GLU A 361 31.25 -14.26 28.59
C GLU A 361 31.85 -15.51 29.25
N TYR A 362 31.25 -16.69 29.02
CA TYR A 362 31.79 -17.97 29.49
C TYR A 362 33.13 -18.33 28.84
N LEU A 363 33.29 -18.12 27.54
CA LEU A 363 34.55 -18.33 26.83
C LEU A 363 35.64 -17.41 27.34
N ARG A 364 35.29 -16.15 27.65
CA ARG A 364 36.20 -15.19 28.26
C ARG A 364 36.63 -15.62 29.67
N GLY A 365 35.66 -15.99 30.52
CA GLY A 365 35.95 -16.48 31.87
C GLY A 365 36.83 -17.73 31.87
N ASN A 366 36.59 -18.65 30.94
CA ASN A 366 37.42 -19.84 30.75
C ASN A 366 38.83 -19.49 30.24
N SER A 367 38.97 -18.51 29.34
CA SER A 367 40.29 -18.03 28.89
C SER A 367 41.08 -17.37 30.03
N GLU A 368 40.46 -16.53 30.85
CA GLU A 368 41.09 -15.95 32.05
C GLU A 368 41.50 -17.04 33.06
N ALA A 369 40.64 -18.03 33.30
CA ALA A 369 40.96 -19.17 34.17
C ALA A 369 42.14 -20.00 33.63
N LEU A 370 42.18 -20.27 32.32
CA LEU A 370 43.29 -20.97 31.67
C LEU A 370 44.61 -20.18 31.77
N LYS A 371 44.56 -18.86 31.62
CA LYS A 371 45.72 -17.98 31.78
C LYS A 371 46.25 -18.00 33.21
N ILE A 372 45.36 -17.96 34.21
CA ILE A 372 45.72 -18.10 35.63
C ILE A 372 46.32 -19.48 35.89
N LEU A 373 45.73 -20.55 35.34
CA LEU A 373 46.23 -21.92 35.51
C LEU A 373 47.63 -22.09 34.90
N ALA A 374 47.84 -21.56 33.69
CA ALA A 374 49.14 -21.57 33.01
C ALA A 374 50.20 -20.80 33.83
N THR A 375 49.83 -19.63 34.37
CA THR A 375 50.72 -18.83 35.22
C THR A 375 51.09 -19.56 36.52
N ARG A 376 50.12 -20.23 37.16
CA ARG A 376 50.36 -21.05 38.37
C ARG A 376 51.22 -22.29 38.08
N GLN A 377 50.99 -22.97 36.97
CA GLN A 377 51.80 -24.13 36.56
C GLN A 377 53.24 -23.73 36.22
N GLN A 378 53.43 -22.58 35.57
CA GLN A 378 54.76 -22.04 35.29
C GLN A 378 55.49 -21.64 36.59
N SER A 379 54.79 -21.05 37.56
CA SER A 379 55.34 -20.75 38.89
C SER A 379 55.72 -22.03 39.65
N ALA A 380 54.87 -23.07 39.62
CA ALA A 380 55.14 -24.36 40.27
C ALA A 380 56.31 -25.13 39.62
N ALA A 381 56.52 -24.98 38.31
CA ALA A 381 57.71 -25.51 37.64
C ALA A 381 58.99 -24.78 38.06
N THR A 382 58.89 -23.51 38.48
CA THR A 382 60.03 -22.69 38.93
C THR A 382 60.36 -22.93 40.41
N GLU A 383 59.38 -23.32 41.23
CA GLU A 383 59.53 -23.65 42.66
C GLU A 383 60.13 -25.05 42.95
N GLN A 384 60.52 -25.84 41.94
CA GLN A 384 61.15 -27.16 42.13
C GLN A 384 62.62 -27.11 42.60
N THR A 385 62.94 -26.25 43.56
CA THR A 385 64.22 -26.25 44.29
C THR A 385 64.38 -27.50 45.16
N TRP A 386 63.28 -28.19 45.51
CA TRP A 386 63.29 -29.37 46.40
C TRP A 386 63.94 -30.64 45.79
N VAL A 387 63.93 -30.79 44.46
CA VAL A 387 64.50 -32.01 43.82
C VAL A 387 66.03 -31.98 43.83
N VAL A 388 66.61 -30.78 43.71
CA VAL A 388 68.06 -30.57 43.83
C VAL A 388 68.54 -30.95 45.23
N ASP A 389 67.77 -30.60 46.26
CA ASP A 389 68.09 -30.88 47.66
C ASP A 389 68.03 -32.39 47.98
N SER A 390 67.00 -33.09 47.49
CA SER A 390 66.86 -34.55 47.66
C SER A 390 67.95 -35.36 46.91
N SER A 391 68.41 -34.85 45.77
CA SER A 391 69.50 -35.46 44.98
C SER A 391 70.86 -35.26 45.65
N GLN A 392 71.06 -34.14 46.34
CA GLN A 392 72.27 -33.82 47.10
C GLN A 392 72.42 -34.72 48.35
N VAL A 393 71.32 -35.10 49.00
CA VAL A 393 71.31 -36.06 50.12
C VAL A 393 71.62 -37.49 49.62
N GLY A 394 71.06 -37.92 48.49
CA GLY A 394 71.37 -39.22 47.90
C GLY A 394 72.82 -39.36 47.41
N LEU A 395 73.43 -38.26 46.94
CA LEU A 395 74.87 -38.23 46.61
C LEU A 395 75.76 -38.39 47.84
N LYS A 396 75.39 -37.77 48.98
CA LYS A 396 76.13 -37.92 50.24
C LYS A 396 76.07 -39.35 50.79
N SER A 397 74.95 -40.05 50.66
CA SER A 397 74.85 -41.46 51.10
C SER A 397 75.71 -42.39 50.24
N VAL A 398 75.80 -42.15 48.93
CA VAL A 398 76.68 -42.92 48.02
C VAL A 398 78.16 -42.68 48.37
N GLN A 399 78.55 -41.44 48.68
CA GLN A 399 79.90 -41.11 49.14
C GLN A 399 80.25 -41.84 50.45
N TYR A 400 79.34 -41.82 51.43
CA TYR A 400 79.54 -42.49 52.72
C TYR A 400 79.83 -43.99 52.58
N TYR A 401 79.05 -44.73 51.78
CA TYR A 401 79.28 -46.16 51.57
C TYR A 401 80.55 -46.45 50.77
N THR A 402 80.94 -45.56 49.86
CA THR A 402 82.21 -45.68 49.13
C THR A 402 83.41 -45.57 50.08
N ASP A 403 83.40 -44.57 50.96
CA ASP A 403 84.48 -44.35 51.93
C ASP A 403 84.55 -45.48 52.97
N ALA A 404 83.41 -45.94 53.49
CA ALA A 404 83.34 -47.07 54.41
C ALA A 404 83.87 -48.37 53.79
N THR A 405 83.56 -48.61 52.53
CA THR A 405 84.05 -49.78 51.77
C THR A 405 85.57 -49.73 51.59
N ARG A 406 86.12 -48.54 51.32
CA ARG A 406 87.57 -48.32 51.19
C ARG A 406 88.32 -48.61 52.49
N VAL A 407 87.80 -48.14 53.62
CA VAL A 407 88.39 -48.38 54.95
C VAL A 407 88.33 -49.88 55.32
N ALA A 408 87.20 -50.53 55.04
CA ALA A 408 87.04 -51.97 55.27
C ALA A 408 88.02 -52.79 54.41
N ALA A 409 88.19 -52.45 53.13
CA ALA A 409 89.13 -53.12 52.24
C ALA A 409 90.59 -52.98 52.72
N HIS A 410 90.97 -51.78 53.19
CA HIS A 410 92.28 -51.56 53.81
C HIS A 410 92.50 -52.44 55.04
N ARG A 411 91.55 -52.47 55.99
CA ARG A 411 91.66 -53.34 57.18
C ARG A 411 91.73 -54.83 56.83
N MET A 412 90.97 -55.26 55.83
CA MET A 412 91.03 -56.65 55.37
C MET A 412 92.41 -56.99 54.80
N ASN A 413 93.02 -56.07 54.06
CA ASN A 413 94.38 -56.22 53.54
C ASN A 413 95.43 -56.23 54.67
N ASP A 414 95.26 -55.38 55.69
CA ASP A 414 96.15 -55.34 56.85
C ASP A 414 96.14 -56.68 57.61
N TYR A 415 94.94 -57.22 57.91
CA TYR A 415 94.81 -58.56 58.52
C TYR A 415 95.42 -59.66 57.65
N GLY A 416 95.23 -59.61 56.33
CA GLY A 416 95.81 -60.58 55.41
C GLY A 416 97.34 -60.53 55.39
N THR A 417 97.91 -59.33 55.46
CA THR A 417 99.36 -59.11 55.47
C THR A 417 99.97 -59.54 56.80
N GLU A 418 99.29 -59.27 57.92
CA GLU A 418 99.72 -59.67 59.26
C GLU A 418 99.69 -61.20 59.45
N LEU A 419 98.63 -61.86 58.96
CA LEU A 419 98.52 -63.31 58.88
C LEU A 419 99.66 -63.91 58.04
N ALA A 420 99.95 -63.34 56.87
CA ALA A 420 100.99 -63.86 55.97
C ALA A 420 102.39 -63.75 56.59
N ASN A 421 102.69 -62.64 57.27
CA ASN A 421 104.03 -62.37 57.80
C ASN A 421 104.32 -63.12 59.11
N HIS A 422 103.31 -63.39 59.95
CA HIS A 422 103.49 -64.02 61.26
C HIS A 422 102.89 -65.43 61.36
N TRP A 423 102.51 -66.05 60.24
CA TRP A 423 101.79 -67.33 60.20
C TRP A 423 102.42 -68.43 61.06
N HIS A 424 103.75 -68.53 61.07
CA HIS A 424 104.48 -69.57 61.80
C HIS A 424 104.60 -69.32 63.32
N GLN A 425 104.23 -68.13 63.79
CA GLN A 425 104.34 -67.72 65.20
C GLN A 425 102.96 -67.48 65.85
N LEU A 426 101.90 -67.43 65.05
CA LEU A 426 100.53 -67.27 65.53
C LEU A 426 100.00 -68.61 66.05
N ASP A 427 99.41 -68.60 67.23
CA ASP A 427 98.65 -69.73 67.72
C ASP A 427 97.35 -69.90 66.92
N GLU A 428 96.84 -71.13 66.86
CA GLU A 428 95.69 -71.49 66.02
C GLU A 428 94.46 -70.60 66.31
N ARG A 429 94.33 -70.13 67.55
CA ARG A 429 93.21 -69.28 67.97
C ARG A 429 93.29 -67.88 67.35
N THR A 430 94.45 -67.25 67.37
CA THR A 430 94.64 -65.90 66.79
C THR A 430 94.49 -65.93 65.27
N ALA A 431 95.01 -66.97 64.61
CA ALA A 431 94.83 -67.14 63.17
C ALA A 431 93.35 -67.29 62.77
N LYS A 432 92.59 -68.06 63.56
CA LYS A 432 91.14 -68.24 63.34
C LYS A 432 90.34 -66.97 63.59
N GLU A 433 90.71 -66.18 64.60
CA GLU A 433 90.09 -64.87 64.86
C GLU A 433 90.36 -63.88 63.72
N ALA A 434 91.59 -63.77 63.25
CA ALA A 434 91.94 -62.88 62.13
C ALA A 434 91.21 -63.26 60.83
N LEU A 435 91.15 -64.56 60.49
CA LEU A 435 90.37 -65.05 59.36
C LEU A 435 88.87 -64.74 59.52
N THR A 436 88.33 -64.93 60.72
CA THR A 436 86.92 -64.59 61.01
C THR A 436 86.65 -63.09 60.83
N GLN A 437 87.58 -62.23 61.24
CA GLN A 437 87.47 -60.78 61.04
C GLN A 437 87.57 -60.39 59.56
N MET A 438 88.45 -61.03 58.79
CA MET A 438 88.51 -60.84 57.34
C MET A 438 87.20 -61.24 56.67
N THR A 439 86.61 -62.39 57.02
CA THR A 439 85.32 -62.84 56.47
C THR A 439 84.19 -61.85 56.79
N ARG A 440 84.11 -61.36 58.04
CA ARG A 440 83.12 -60.34 58.42
C ARG A 440 83.31 -59.03 57.67
N THR A 441 84.56 -58.63 57.44
CA THR A 441 84.90 -57.40 56.71
C THR A 441 84.55 -57.52 55.22
N ALA A 442 84.81 -58.66 54.59
CA ALA A 442 84.36 -58.95 53.23
C ALA A 442 82.84 -58.88 53.10
N GLN A 443 82.12 -59.47 54.05
CA GLN A 443 80.65 -59.47 54.05
C GLN A 443 80.07 -58.07 54.28
N TYR A 444 80.76 -57.21 55.04
CA TYR A 444 80.42 -55.80 55.16
C TYR A 444 80.61 -55.02 53.84
N ILE A 445 81.73 -55.25 53.15
CA ILE A 445 82.02 -54.65 51.83
C ILE A 445 80.95 -55.04 50.81
N GLU A 446 80.59 -56.33 50.76
CA GLU A 446 79.57 -56.84 49.85
C GLU A 446 78.20 -56.17 50.10
N ASN A 447 77.78 -56.09 51.36
CA ASN A 447 76.54 -55.40 51.74
C ASN A 447 76.59 -53.90 51.37
N ALA A 448 77.69 -53.21 51.66
CA ALA A 448 77.85 -51.79 51.34
C ALA A 448 77.81 -51.52 49.82
N ALA A 449 78.43 -52.38 49.01
CA ALA A 449 78.38 -52.30 47.54
C ALA A 449 76.96 -52.54 46.99
N GLN A 450 76.19 -53.45 47.60
CA GLN A 450 74.80 -53.69 47.25
C GLN A 450 73.89 -52.49 47.58
N TYR A 451 74.11 -51.86 48.74
CA TYR A 451 73.42 -50.62 49.12
C TYR A 451 73.75 -49.45 48.18
N GLN A 452 75.03 -49.31 47.80
CA GLN A 452 75.47 -48.29 46.85
C GLN A 452 74.79 -48.45 45.48
N THR A 453 74.73 -49.68 44.97
CA THR A 453 74.06 -50.00 43.69
C THR A 453 72.58 -49.67 43.74
N THR A 454 71.90 -50.06 44.83
CA THR A 454 70.48 -49.76 45.05
C THR A 454 70.22 -48.25 45.16
N SER A 455 71.10 -47.51 45.85
CA SER A 455 71.01 -46.06 46.00
C SER A 455 71.20 -45.34 44.67
N ASN A 456 72.17 -45.75 43.85
CA ASN A 456 72.41 -45.20 42.51
C ASN A 456 71.22 -45.44 41.58
N GLN A 457 70.60 -46.62 41.63
CA GLN A 457 69.43 -46.93 40.82
C GLN A 457 68.20 -46.08 41.22
N ARG A 458 68.01 -45.84 42.52
CA ARG A 458 66.95 -44.94 43.02
C ARG A 458 67.17 -43.50 42.60
N LEU A 459 68.40 -42.99 42.68
CA LEU A 459 68.75 -41.64 42.25
C LEU A 459 68.50 -41.44 40.75
N SER A 460 68.94 -42.38 39.92
CA SER A 460 68.70 -42.36 38.47
C SER A 460 67.21 -42.37 38.13
N THR A 461 66.42 -43.19 38.84
CA THR A 461 64.97 -43.24 38.67
C THR A 461 64.29 -41.92 39.06
N ALA A 462 64.69 -41.32 40.19
CA ALA A 462 64.15 -40.04 40.65
C ALA A 462 64.46 -38.88 39.68
N LEU A 463 65.68 -38.84 39.13
CA LEU A 463 66.06 -37.87 38.10
C LEU A 463 65.24 -38.04 36.83
N LYS A 464 65.05 -39.28 36.36
CA LYS A 464 64.25 -39.55 35.16
C LYS A 464 62.79 -39.14 35.32
N VAL A 465 62.17 -39.45 36.46
CA VAL A 465 60.80 -39.03 36.79
C VAL A 465 60.70 -37.51 36.85
N THR A 466 61.68 -36.83 37.45
CA THR A 466 61.68 -35.36 37.52
C THR A 466 61.78 -34.72 36.15
N THR A 467 62.70 -35.18 35.30
CA THR A 467 62.85 -34.65 33.93
C THR A 467 61.55 -34.83 33.14
N GLN A 468 60.91 -36.01 33.26
CA GLN A 468 59.66 -36.30 32.56
C GLN A 468 58.49 -35.44 33.07
N VAL A 469 58.39 -35.20 34.38
CA VAL A 469 57.38 -34.32 34.97
C VAL A 469 57.63 -32.86 34.54
N ASN A 470 58.88 -32.41 34.50
CA ASN A 470 59.22 -31.05 34.08
C ASN A 470 58.88 -30.81 32.59
N GLU A 471 59.18 -31.79 31.73
CA GLU A 471 58.84 -31.72 30.30
C GLU A 471 57.32 -31.74 30.06
N GLN A 472 56.58 -32.56 30.82
CA GLN A 472 55.12 -32.59 30.77
C GLN A 472 54.49 -31.29 31.28
N LEU A 473 55.03 -30.69 32.36
CA LEU A 473 54.56 -29.42 32.89
C LEU A 473 54.83 -28.25 31.93
N ALA A 474 56.03 -28.19 31.34
CA ALA A 474 56.39 -27.17 30.36
C ALA A 474 55.52 -27.26 29.09
N THR A 475 55.28 -28.48 28.60
CA THR A 475 54.41 -28.74 27.44
C THR A 475 52.95 -28.41 27.76
N GLY A 476 52.48 -28.76 28.96
CA GLY A 476 51.14 -28.43 29.45
C GLY A 476 50.89 -26.93 29.57
N ALA A 477 51.81 -26.19 30.19
CA ALA A 477 51.72 -24.74 30.35
C ALA A 477 51.72 -24.01 28.98
N THR A 478 52.58 -24.45 28.05
CA THR A 478 52.65 -23.89 26.69
C THR A 478 51.36 -24.14 25.92
N SER A 479 50.79 -25.34 26.04
CA SER A 479 49.54 -25.73 25.36
C SER A 479 48.34 -24.96 25.91
N ALA A 480 48.25 -24.81 27.24
CA ALA A 480 47.23 -23.98 27.89
C ALA A 480 47.31 -22.52 27.46
N THR A 481 48.52 -21.97 27.33
CA THR A 481 48.74 -20.59 26.87
C THR A 481 48.31 -20.38 25.42
N LYS A 482 48.64 -21.31 24.51
CA LYS A 482 48.19 -21.26 23.11
C LYS A 482 46.66 -21.38 22.99
N ALA A 483 46.04 -22.26 23.76
CA ALA A 483 44.58 -22.41 23.79
C ALA A 483 43.88 -21.14 24.28
N ALA A 484 44.40 -20.48 25.31
CA ALA A 484 43.88 -19.21 25.80
C ALA A 484 43.94 -18.10 24.73
N ALA A 485 45.06 -18.00 23.99
CA ALA A 485 45.23 -17.03 22.91
C ALA A 485 44.26 -17.27 21.74
N GLN A 486 44.05 -18.53 21.33
CA GLN A 486 43.07 -18.87 20.29
C GLN A 486 41.63 -18.55 20.72
N LEU A 487 41.28 -18.84 21.98
CA LEU A 487 39.97 -18.48 22.52
C LEU A 487 39.75 -16.96 22.55
N GLU A 488 40.77 -16.18 22.87
CA GLU A 488 40.72 -14.71 22.84
C GLU A 488 40.48 -14.18 21.41
N GLN A 489 41.13 -14.78 20.41
CA GLN A 489 40.89 -14.45 19.00
C GLN A 489 39.44 -14.74 18.58
N VAL A 490 38.90 -15.92 18.90
CA VAL A 490 37.51 -16.29 18.58
C VAL A 490 36.51 -15.37 19.28
N VAL A 491 36.79 -14.99 20.54
CA VAL A 491 35.97 -14.01 21.29
C VAL A 491 35.97 -12.65 20.60
N ASN A 492 37.13 -12.19 20.12
CA ASN A 492 37.24 -10.93 19.39
C ASN A 492 36.49 -10.95 18.05
N GLU A 493 36.60 -12.03 17.27
CA GLU A 493 35.85 -12.20 16.02
C GLU A 493 34.33 -12.24 16.26
N LEU A 494 33.87 -12.98 17.28
CA LEU A 494 32.45 -13.01 17.64
C LEU A 494 31.93 -11.65 18.08
N ARG A 495 32.74 -10.86 18.79
CA ARG A 495 32.37 -9.51 19.22
C ARG A 495 32.23 -8.55 18.03
N ASP A 496 33.11 -8.69 17.04
CA ASP A 496 33.10 -7.91 15.81
C ASP A 496 31.85 -8.21 14.95
N VAL A 497 31.35 -9.45 14.99
CA VAL A 497 30.11 -9.88 14.31
C VAL A 497 28.85 -9.44 15.07
N VAL A 498 28.85 -9.52 16.40
CA VAL A 498 27.67 -9.22 17.24
C VAL A 498 27.45 -7.70 17.40
N GLY A 499 28.49 -6.89 17.23
CA GLY A 499 28.40 -5.43 17.18
C GLY A 499 28.38 -4.78 18.57
N LYS A 500 29.50 -4.86 19.28
CA LYS A 500 29.83 -4.02 20.45
C LYS A 500 31.22 -3.43 20.38
#